data_AF-A0A2T1LWS7-F1
#
_entry.id   AF-A0A2T1LWS7-F1
#
_cell.length_a   1.000
_cell.length_b   1.000
_cell.length_c   1.000
_cell.angle_alpha   90.00
_cell.angle_beta   90.00
_cell.angle_gamma   90.00
#
_symmetry.space_group_name_H-M   'P 1'
#
loop_
_entity.id
_entity.type
_entity.pdbx_description
1 polymer ?
#
loop_
_entity_poly.entity_id
_entity_poly.type
_entity_poly.pdbx_seq_one_letter_code
_entity_poly.pdbx_strand_id
1 'polypeptide(L)'
;MAKTLLDQLKEVTVVVADTGDIQAIETFTPQDATTNPSLITAAAQMPQYQEIVDTTLRLAREKLGKDAPAFEVAKLAFDRLAVAFGIQILKIVPGRVSTEVDARLSYDTDATIEKGRYLISEYEAAGISRDRVLIKIASTWEGIKAAEVLEKEGIHCNLTLLFGLHQAIACGDAGVTLISPFVGRILDWYVKETGKDYTSTEDPGVQSVTEIYNYYKKFGYKTEVMGASFRNIGEICELAGCDLLTISPKLLDNLKATEADLPRKLDPAIAASLDIEKLTIDQATFDEMHAADRMASEKLSEGIQGFTKALETLEKLLAERLEQIEGTAVVCNAAADIFKSYDLDGDGLITREEWLGTDAVFDALDVNHDGKITAQEMVAGLGALVC
;
A
#
# COMPACT_ATOMS: atom_id res chain seq x y z
N MET A 1 7.67 13.71 -32.56
CA MET A 1 7.58 12.28 -32.22
C MET A 1 6.11 11.97 -31.98
N ALA A 2 5.63 10.79 -32.38
CA ALA A 2 4.26 10.40 -32.04
C ALA A 2 4.13 10.34 -30.51
N LYS A 3 3.00 10.78 -29.95
CA LYS A 3 2.78 10.72 -28.50
C LYS A 3 2.50 9.26 -28.12
N THR A 4 3.07 8.81 -27.00
CA THR A 4 2.76 7.49 -26.46
C THR A 4 1.33 7.46 -25.93
N LEU A 5 0.76 6.28 -25.69
CA LEU A 5 -0.54 6.16 -25.03
C LEU A 5 -0.53 6.80 -23.64
N LEU A 6 0.58 6.67 -22.90
CA LEU A 6 0.72 7.30 -21.59
C LEU A 6 0.68 8.84 -21.66
N ASP A 7 1.35 9.43 -22.65
CA ASP A 7 1.34 10.88 -22.85
C ASP A 7 -0.06 11.40 -23.16
N GLN A 8 -0.78 10.71 -24.04
CA GLN A 8 -2.17 11.08 -24.39
C GLN A 8 -3.13 10.86 -23.22
N LEU A 9 -2.96 9.79 -22.43
CA LEU A 9 -3.83 9.50 -21.29
C LEU A 9 -3.76 10.63 -20.24
N LYS A 10 -2.56 11.16 -19.98
CA LYS A 10 -2.34 12.27 -19.05
C LYS A 10 -3.04 13.57 -19.45
N GLU A 11 -3.48 13.71 -20.70
CA GLU A 11 -4.22 14.88 -21.18
C GLU A 11 -5.72 14.83 -20.83
N VAL A 12 -6.25 13.63 -20.57
CA VAL A 12 -7.70 13.42 -20.35
C VAL A 12 -8.03 12.77 -19.01
N THR A 13 -7.04 12.22 -18.30
CA THR A 13 -7.20 11.50 -17.04
C THR A 13 -5.99 11.74 -16.14
N VAL A 14 -6.21 11.89 -14.83
CA VAL A 14 -5.11 11.94 -13.86
C VAL A 14 -4.54 10.55 -13.64
N VAL A 15 -3.26 10.38 -13.96
CA VAL A 15 -2.56 9.10 -13.80
C VAL A 15 -1.98 8.96 -12.39
N VAL A 16 -2.30 7.84 -11.76
CA VAL A 16 -1.90 7.47 -10.39
C VAL A 16 -1.11 6.17 -10.43
N ALA A 17 -0.04 6.04 -9.64
CA ALA A 17 0.69 4.76 -9.55
C ALA A 17 0.07 3.84 -8.49
N ASP A 18 -0.14 2.57 -8.84
CA ASP A 18 -0.61 1.51 -7.92
C ASP A 18 0.57 0.65 -7.47
N THR A 19 1.33 1.13 -6.47
CA THR A 19 2.53 0.44 -6.00
C THR A 19 3.01 0.93 -4.63
N GLY A 20 3.62 0.04 -3.84
CA GLY A 20 4.44 0.40 -2.68
C GLY A 20 5.93 0.57 -3.02
N ASP A 21 6.31 0.29 -4.27
CA ASP A 21 7.68 0.42 -4.76
C ASP A 21 8.01 1.88 -5.07
N ILE A 22 8.74 2.52 -4.16
CA ILE A 22 9.12 3.93 -4.21
C ILE A 22 9.92 4.26 -5.48
N GLN A 23 10.83 3.37 -5.91
CA GLN A 23 11.63 3.56 -7.12
C GLN A 23 10.77 3.61 -8.39
N ALA A 24 9.72 2.80 -8.45
CA ALA A 24 8.77 2.88 -9.56
C ALA A 24 8.03 4.23 -9.57
N ILE A 25 7.67 4.76 -8.39
CA ILE A 25 7.02 6.08 -8.26
C ILE A 25 7.95 7.20 -8.74
N GLU A 26 9.24 7.15 -8.38
CA GLU A 26 10.26 8.09 -8.89
C GLU A 26 10.40 8.02 -10.41
N THR A 27 10.27 6.83 -10.98
CA THR A 27 10.44 6.61 -12.44
C THR A 27 9.28 7.19 -13.25
N PHE A 28 8.04 7.06 -12.79
CA PHE A 28 6.85 7.50 -13.55
C PHE A 28 6.35 8.89 -13.16
N THR A 29 6.76 9.40 -11.99
CA THR A 29 6.35 10.72 -11.45
C THR A 29 4.83 10.95 -11.55
N PRO A 30 3.99 10.07 -10.97
CA PRO A 30 2.54 10.19 -11.03
C PRO A 30 2.05 11.39 -10.20
N GLN A 31 0.79 11.80 -10.41
CA GLN A 31 0.17 12.86 -9.61
C GLN A 31 -0.07 12.39 -8.15
N ASP A 32 -0.69 11.22 -8.01
CA ASP A 32 -0.98 10.55 -6.75
C ASP A 32 -0.34 9.15 -6.76
N ALA A 33 -0.32 8.49 -5.61
CA ALA A 33 0.00 7.07 -5.49
C ALA A 33 -1.00 6.36 -4.59
N THR A 34 -1.25 5.07 -4.86
CA THR A 34 -2.05 4.24 -3.97
C THR A 34 -1.27 3.05 -3.45
N THR A 35 -1.50 2.74 -2.18
CA THR A 35 -1.00 1.53 -1.54
C THR A 35 -2.19 0.68 -1.07
N ASN A 36 -1.90 -0.55 -0.72
CA ASN A 36 -2.83 -1.48 -0.07
C ASN A 36 -1.98 -2.51 0.71
N PRO A 37 -2.60 -3.35 1.56
CA PRO A 37 -1.88 -4.34 2.36
C PRO A 37 -0.93 -5.23 1.57
N SER A 38 -1.36 -5.72 0.41
CA SER A 38 -0.53 -6.59 -0.44
C SER A 38 0.69 -5.86 -1.00
N LEU A 39 0.53 -4.60 -1.43
CA LEU A 39 1.63 -3.79 -1.97
C LEU A 39 2.65 -3.41 -0.91
N ILE A 40 2.21 -3.02 0.29
CA ILE A 40 3.10 -2.73 1.41
C ILE A 40 3.83 -3.99 1.84
N THR A 41 3.14 -5.13 1.92
CA THR A 41 3.76 -6.43 2.26
C THR A 41 4.84 -6.81 1.25
N ALA A 42 4.59 -6.61 -0.05
CA ALA A 42 5.58 -6.88 -1.09
C ALA A 42 6.78 -5.92 -0.99
N ALA A 43 6.53 -4.63 -0.81
CA ALA A 43 7.58 -3.62 -0.69
C ALA A 43 8.45 -3.83 0.56
N ALA A 44 7.84 -4.18 1.70
CA ALA A 44 8.55 -4.45 2.96
C ALA A 44 9.51 -5.65 2.90
N GLN A 45 9.37 -6.54 1.91
CA GLN A 45 10.29 -7.65 1.67
C GLN A 45 11.46 -7.28 0.74
N MET A 46 11.42 -6.11 0.09
CA MET A 46 12.46 -5.70 -0.83
C MET A 46 13.71 -5.24 -0.07
N PRO A 47 14.93 -5.67 -0.46
CA PRO A 47 16.17 -5.31 0.23
C PRO A 47 16.38 -3.79 0.37
N GLN A 48 16.04 -3.03 -0.68
CA GLN A 48 16.21 -1.57 -0.70
C GLN A 48 15.28 -0.81 0.27
N TYR A 49 14.24 -1.46 0.80
CA TYR A 49 13.29 -0.85 1.74
C TYR A 49 13.42 -1.37 3.17
N GLN A 50 14.42 -2.22 3.46
CA GLN A 50 14.64 -2.74 4.81
C GLN A 50 14.90 -1.63 5.83
N GLU A 51 15.57 -0.54 5.45
CA GLU A 51 15.80 0.57 6.40
C GLU A 51 14.49 1.22 6.87
N ILE A 52 13.46 1.28 6.01
CA ILE A 52 12.13 1.79 6.40
C ILE A 52 11.51 0.83 7.44
N VAL A 53 11.59 -0.47 7.19
CA VAL A 53 11.07 -1.52 8.08
C VAL A 53 11.79 -1.49 9.43
N ASP A 54 13.13 -1.50 9.41
CA ASP A 54 13.98 -1.54 10.60
C ASP A 54 13.82 -0.28 11.44
N THR A 55 13.73 0.89 10.80
CA THR A 55 13.44 2.16 11.49
C THR A 55 12.05 2.13 12.13
N THR A 56 11.04 1.60 11.43
CA THR A 56 9.68 1.51 11.96
C THR A 56 9.62 0.59 13.20
N LEU A 57 10.31 -0.56 13.14
CA LEU A 57 10.44 -1.49 14.26
C LEU A 57 11.17 -0.87 15.45
N ARG A 58 12.30 -0.18 15.21
CA ARG A 58 13.05 0.52 16.27
C ARG A 58 12.20 1.59 16.96
N LEU A 59 11.49 2.43 16.19
CA LEU A 59 10.61 3.46 16.75
C LEU A 59 9.44 2.86 17.54
N ALA A 60 8.90 1.72 17.10
CA ALA A 60 7.89 1.00 17.86
C ALA A 60 8.45 0.44 19.19
N ARG A 61 9.67 -0.14 19.15
CA ARG A 61 10.39 -0.64 20.33
C ARG A 61 10.68 0.48 21.33
N GLU A 62 11.15 1.63 20.86
CA GLU A 62 11.40 2.81 21.69
C GLU A 62 10.12 3.32 22.35
N LYS A 63 9.01 3.34 21.61
CA LYS A 63 7.71 3.82 22.12
C LYS A 63 7.13 2.92 23.21
N LEU A 64 7.26 1.60 23.07
CA LEU A 64 6.72 0.63 24.02
C LEU A 64 7.70 0.29 25.16
N GLY A 65 9.00 0.56 24.96
CA GLY A 65 10.06 0.27 25.90
C GLY A 65 10.79 -1.03 25.62
N LYS A 66 12.02 -1.13 26.16
CA LYS A 66 12.93 -2.27 25.95
C LYS A 66 12.36 -3.63 26.36
N ASP A 67 11.49 -3.66 27.37
CA ASP A 67 10.96 -4.89 27.96
C ASP A 67 9.58 -5.27 27.38
N ALA A 68 9.06 -4.49 26.41
CA ALA A 68 7.78 -4.79 25.78
C ALA A 68 7.82 -6.16 25.07
N PRO A 69 6.71 -6.92 25.06
CA PRO A 69 6.65 -8.15 24.27
C PRO A 69 6.91 -7.87 22.78
N ALA A 70 7.72 -8.70 22.13
CA ALA A 70 8.05 -8.55 20.70
C ALA A 70 6.80 -8.48 19.81
N PHE A 71 5.74 -9.22 20.16
CA PHE A 71 4.47 -9.18 19.42
C PHE A 71 3.78 -7.81 19.49
N GLU A 72 3.88 -7.08 20.60
CA GLU A 72 3.29 -5.73 20.72
C GLU A 72 4.07 -4.71 19.90
N VAL A 73 5.40 -4.85 19.85
CA VAL A 73 6.27 -4.04 18.99
C VAL A 73 5.98 -4.30 17.52
N ALA A 74 5.91 -5.56 17.10
CA ALA A 74 5.56 -5.91 15.73
C ALA A 74 4.16 -5.39 15.35
N LYS A 75 3.18 -5.46 16.26
CA LYS A 75 1.82 -4.91 16.04
C LYS A 75 1.82 -3.39 15.88
N LEU A 76 2.54 -2.65 16.73
CA LEU A 76 2.64 -1.19 16.59
C LEU A 76 3.42 -0.80 15.33
N ALA A 77 4.49 -1.52 15.01
CA ALA A 77 5.24 -1.31 13.79
C ALA A 77 4.40 -1.59 12.54
N PHE A 78 3.61 -2.65 12.55
CA PHE A 78 2.64 -2.96 11.51
C PHE A 78 1.69 -1.80 11.23
N ASP A 79 1.08 -1.24 12.29
CA ASP A 79 0.18 -0.09 12.20
C ASP A 79 0.86 1.14 11.59
N ARG A 80 2.17 1.31 11.85
CA ARG A 80 2.97 2.46 11.40
C ARG A 80 3.67 2.25 10.07
N LEU A 81 3.81 1.02 9.60
CA LEU A 81 4.59 0.72 8.40
C LEU A 81 3.95 1.32 7.16
N ALA A 82 2.63 1.22 7.02
CA ALA A 82 1.92 1.82 5.90
C ALA A 82 2.08 3.35 5.88
N VAL A 83 2.06 4.00 7.06
CA VAL A 83 2.32 5.44 7.21
C VAL A 83 3.77 5.77 6.86
N ALA A 84 4.74 4.97 7.31
CA ALA A 84 6.16 5.17 7.02
C ALA A 84 6.45 5.13 5.51
N PHE A 85 5.89 4.15 4.79
CA PHE A 85 5.95 4.11 3.33
C PHE A 85 5.24 5.30 2.69
N GLY A 86 4.04 5.63 3.13
CA GLY A 86 3.30 6.77 2.58
C GLY A 86 4.01 8.10 2.76
N ILE A 87 4.71 8.32 3.89
CA ILE A 87 5.57 9.50 4.09
C ILE A 87 6.68 9.56 3.03
N GLN A 88 7.34 8.44 2.72
CA GLN A 88 8.37 8.44 1.67
C GLN A 88 7.77 8.71 0.29
N ILE A 89 6.62 8.13 0.00
CA ILE A 89 5.88 8.36 -1.25
C ILE A 89 5.52 9.84 -1.41
N LEU A 90 5.02 10.49 -0.35
CA LEU A 90 4.62 11.90 -0.38
C LEU A 90 5.76 12.90 -0.56
N LYS A 91 7.02 12.47 -0.36
CA LYS A 91 8.20 13.28 -0.73
C LYS A 91 8.39 13.36 -2.25
N ILE A 92 7.81 12.42 -3.00
CA ILE A 92 8.00 12.28 -4.44
C ILE A 92 6.75 12.75 -5.19
N VAL A 93 5.57 12.28 -4.79
CA VAL A 93 4.33 12.64 -5.48
C VAL A 93 3.85 14.03 -5.03
N PRO A 94 3.37 14.89 -5.95
CA PRO A 94 2.87 16.22 -5.59
C PRO A 94 1.48 16.18 -4.95
N GLY A 95 0.68 15.16 -5.28
CA GLY A 95 -0.67 14.97 -4.77
C GLY A 95 -0.73 14.01 -3.60
N ARG A 96 -1.66 13.06 -3.64
CA ARG A 96 -2.10 12.29 -2.46
C ARG A 96 -1.49 10.89 -2.40
N VAL A 97 -1.45 10.33 -1.19
CA VAL A 97 -1.22 8.90 -0.98
C VAL A 97 -2.46 8.24 -0.37
N SER A 98 -2.89 7.10 -0.92
CA SER A 98 -3.90 6.26 -0.26
C SER A 98 -3.25 5.29 0.72
N THR A 99 -3.68 5.32 1.98
CA THR A 99 -3.24 4.40 3.05
C THR A 99 -4.45 3.62 3.55
N GLU A 100 -4.37 2.28 3.50
CA GLU A 100 -5.51 1.42 3.78
C GLU A 100 -5.64 1.07 5.25
N VAL A 101 -6.87 1.13 5.77
CA VAL A 101 -7.20 0.61 7.10
C VAL A 101 -7.05 -0.92 7.13
N ASP A 102 -6.90 -1.48 8.32
CA ASP A 102 -6.86 -2.93 8.50
C ASP A 102 -8.16 -3.58 7.99
N ALA A 103 -8.05 -4.46 6.99
CA ALA A 103 -9.19 -5.11 6.36
C ALA A 103 -10.01 -5.98 7.34
N ARG A 104 -9.44 -6.39 8.48
CA ARG A 104 -10.17 -7.12 9.54
C ARG A 104 -11.28 -6.26 10.18
N LEU A 105 -11.21 -4.94 10.01
CA LEU A 105 -12.19 -3.98 10.52
C LEU A 105 -13.32 -3.69 9.53
N SER A 106 -13.34 -4.31 8.35
CA SER A 106 -14.26 -3.96 7.24
C SER A 106 -15.75 -4.04 7.60
N TYR A 107 -16.13 -4.75 8.65
CA TYR A 107 -17.52 -4.88 9.12
C TYR A 107 -17.74 -4.25 10.52
N ASP A 108 -16.83 -3.37 10.95
CA ASP A 108 -16.91 -2.63 12.21
C ASP A 108 -16.72 -1.14 11.92
N THR A 109 -17.83 -0.41 11.91
CA THR A 109 -17.84 1.03 11.61
C THR A 109 -17.01 1.83 12.61
N ASP A 110 -17.20 1.60 13.91
CA ASP A 110 -16.54 2.39 14.96
C ASP A 110 -15.03 2.11 14.96
N ALA A 111 -14.62 0.84 14.86
CA ALA A 111 -13.20 0.49 14.79
C ALA A 111 -12.53 1.06 13.51
N THR A 112 -13.25 1.09 12.39
CA THR A 112 -12.75 1.71 11.14
C THR A 112 -12.56 3.21 11.29
N ILE A 113 -13.51 3.91 11.93
CA ILE A 113 -13.39 5.36 12.21
C ILE A 113 -12.17 5.63 13.10
N GLU A 114 -12.05 4.91 14.21
CA GLU A 114 -10.92 5.08 15.14
C GLU A 114 -9.58 4.80 14.46
N LYS A 115 -9.50 3.75 13.62
CA LYS A 115 -8.28 3.45 12.86
C LYS A 115 -7.97 4.55 11.84
N GLY A 116 -8.98 5.08 11.13
CA GLY A 116 -8.80 6.19 10.19
C GLY A 116 -8.24 7.45 10.87
N ARG A 117 -8.82 7.84 12.01
CA ARG A 117 -8.33 8.96 12.83
C ARG A 117 -6.90 8.73 13.32
N TYR A 118 -6.61 7.53 13.79
CA TYR A 118 -5.26 7.14 14.23
C TYR A 118 -4.24 7.30 13.10
N LEU A 119 -4.51 6.77 11.90
CA LEU A 119 -3.59 6.88 10.76
C LEU A 119 -3.33 8.34 10.38
N ILE A 120 -4.36 9.18 10.34
CA ILE A 120 -4.19 10.63 10.09
C ILE A 120 -3.32 11.28 11.17
N SER A 121 -3.55 10.95 12.45
CA SER A 121 -2.75 11.52 13.54
C SER A 121 -1.26 11.18 13.44
N GLU A 122 -0.91 10.00 12.92
CA GLU A 122 0.49 9.61 12.70
C GLU A 122 1.11 10.37 11.52
N TYR A 123 0.35 10.66 10.46
CA TYR A 123 0.79 11.55 9.38
C TYR A 123 1.00 12.99 9.87
N GLU A 124 0.06 13.53 10.65
CA GLU A 124 0.15 14.88 11.20
C GLU A 124 1.34 15.02 12.17
N ALA A 125 1.59 14.00 12.99
CA ALA A 125 2.77 13.95 13.85
C ALA A 125 4.09 13.97 13.05
N ALA A 126 4.08 13.46 11.82
CA ALA A 126 5.21 13.54 10.89
C ALA A 126 5.24 14.85 10.06
N GLY A 127 4.37 15.81 10.36
CA GLY A 127 4.29 17.11 9.66
C GLY A 127 3.62 17.04 8.29
N ILE A 128 2.87 15.98 7.99
CA ILE A 128 2.11 15.83 6.75
C ILE A 128 0.67 16.28 6.97
N SER A 129 0.18 17.21 6.13
CA SER A 129 -1.24 17.60 6.16
C SER A 129 -2.14 16.42 5.79
N ARG A 130 -3.27 16.27 6.50
CA ARG A 130 -4.30 15.28 6.18
C ARG A 130 -4.84 15.41 4.75
N ASP A 131 -4.79 16.60 4.14
CA ASP A 131 -5.22 16.83 2.74
C ASP A 131 -4.38 16.06 1.72
N ARG A 132 -3.18 15.62 2.10
CA ARG A 132 -2.27 14.80 1.28
C ARG A 132 -2.54 13.30 1.41
N VAL A 133 -3.50 12.89 2.24
CA VAL A 133 -3.75 11.49 2.59
C VAL A 133 -5.20 11.13 2.28
N LEU A 134 -5.40 9.96 1.67
CA LEU A 134 -6.71 9.33 1.54
C LEU A 134 -6.74 8.07 2.42
N ILE A 135 -7.65 8.02 3.40
CA ILE A 135 -7.89 6.82 4.19
C ILE A 135 -8.68 5.83 3.35
N LYS A 136 -8.05 4.72 3.00
CA LYS A 136 -8.61 3.73 2.09
C LYS A 136 -9.36 2.65 2.87
N ILE A 137 -10.62 2.42 2.51
CA ILE A 137 -11.58 1.59 3.27
C ILE A 137 -12.33 0.67 2.30
N ALA A 138 -12.55 -0.59 2.68
CA ALA A 138 -13.35 -1.51 1.88
C ALA A 138 -14.82 -1.03 1.78
N SER A 139 -15.42 -1.13 0.59
CA SER A 139 -16.76 -0.61 0.30
C SER A 139 -17.90 -1.53 0.80
N THR A 140 -17.80 -2.00 2.04
CA THR A 140 -18.92 -2.58 2.80
C THR A 140 -19.88 -1.47 3.23
N TRP A 141 -21.09 -1.82 3.68
CA TRP A 141 -22.00 -0.81 4.23
C TRP A 141 -21.37 -0.11 5.44
N GLU A 142 -20.78 -0.88 6.35
CA GLU A 142 -20.11 -0.37 7.56
C GLU A 142 -18.92 0.53 7.24
N GLY A 143 -18.14 0.18 6.21
CA GLY A 143 -17.00 0.97 5.73
C GLY A 143 -17.45 2.29 5.08
N ILE A 144 -18.55 2.27 4.32
CA ILE A 144 -19.15 3.47 3.73
C ILE A 144 -19.68 4.40 4.83
N LYS A 145 -20.34 3.85 5.86
CA LYS A 145 -20.79 4.65 7.02
C LYS A 145 -19.62 5.21 7.82
N ALA A 146 -18.52 4.46 7.96
CA ALA A 146 -17.31 4.97 8.59
C ALA A 146 -16.70 6.14 7.80
N ALA A 147 -16.61 6.01 6.47
CA ALA A 147 -16.13 7.07 5.61
C ALA A 147 -17.02 8.33 5.66
N GLU A 148 -18.33 8.17 5.75
CA GLU A 148 -19.27 9.30 5.90
C GLU A 148 -18.95 10.16 7.14
N VAL A 149 -18.56 9.51 8.25
CA VAL A 149 -18.15 10.21 9.48
C VAL A 149 -16.80 10.89 9.29
N LEU A 150 -15.82 10.18 8.73
CA LEU A 150 -14.47 10.70 8.50
C LEU A 150 -14.47 11.92 7.54
N GLU A 151 -15.25 11.88 6.46
CA GLU A 151 -15.36 13.00 5.51
C GLU A 151 -15.97 14.25 6.17
N LYS A 152 -16.96 14.08 7.06
CA LYS A 152 -17.53 15.19 7.85
C LYS A 152 -16.50 15.82 8.80
N GLU A 153 -15.45 15.09 9.15
CA GLU A 153 -14.31 15.53 9.97
C GLU A 153 -13.15 16.08 9.13
N GLY A 154 -13.31 16.16 7.81
CA GLY A 154 -12.26 16.57 6.88
C GLY A 154 -11.15 15.54 6.72
N ILE A 155 -11.43 14.27 6.99
CA ILE A 155 -10.54 13.14 6.69
C ILE A 155 -11.03 12.50 5.40
N HIS A 156 -10.31 12.74 4.32
CA HIS A 156 -10.70 12.28 3.00
C HIS A 156 -10.49 10.78 2.82
N CYS A 157 -11.46 10.11 2.20
CA CYS A 157 -11.50 8.67 2.06
C CYS A 157 -11.39 8.21 0.59
N ASN A 158 -10.79 7.04 0.43
CA ASN A 158 -10.77 6.26 -0.81
C ASN A 158 -11.51 4.94 -0.60
N LEU A 159 -12.70 4.79 -1.18
CA LEU A 159 -13.51 3.58 -1.00
C LEU A 159 -13.12 2.55 -2.06
N THR A 160 -12.48 1.47 -1.61
CA THR A 160 -11.87 0.41 -2.43
C THR A 160 -12.70 -0.87 -2.40
N LEU A 161 -12.29 -1.91 -3.16
CA LEU A 161 -13.06 -3.15 -3.29
C LEU A 161 -14.52 -2.86 -3.71
N LEU A 162 -14.65 -1.90 -4.64
CA LEU A 162 -15.93 -1.49 -5.19
C LEU A 162 -16.15 -2.23 -6.51
N PHE A 163 -17.25 -2.97 -6.60
CA PHE A 163 -17.55 -3.88 -7.70
C PHE A 163 -18.91 -3.60 -8.37
N GLY A 164 -19.87 -3.04 -7.63
CA GLY A 164 -21.22 -2.78 -8.11
C GLY A 164 -21.69 -1.34 -7.97
N LEU A 165 -22.72 -0.98 -8.75
CA LEU A 165 -23.30 0.37 -8.78
C LEU A 165 -23.90 0.77 -7.43
N HIS A 166 -24.52 -0.16 -6.69
CA HIS A 166 -25.08 0.11 -5.35
C HIS A 166 -24.02 0.61 -4.36
N GLN A 167 -22.80 0.06 -4.42
CA GLN A 167 -21.68 0.54 -3.61
C GLN A 167 -21.26 1.96 -4.01
N ALA A 168 -21.16 2.23 -5.32
CA ALA A 168 -20.83 3.56 -5.81
C ALA A 168 -21.87 4.59 -5.35
N ILE A 169 -23.16 4.35 -5.59
CA ILE A 169 -24.20 5.31 -5.22
C ILE A 169 -24.17 5.58 -3.71
N ALA A 170 -24.05 4.55 -2.88
CA ALA A 170 -23.94 4.72 -1.43
C ALA A 170 -22.69 5.53 -1.01
N CYS A 171 -21.54 5.36 -1.68
CA CYS A 171 -20.34 6.19 -1.46
C CYS A 171 -20.58 7.66 -1.86
N GLY A 172 -21.21 7.87 -3.02
CA GLY A 172 -21.54 9.20 -3.53
C GLY A 172 -22.49 9.95 -2.59
N ASP A 173 -23.53 9.27 -2.10
CA ASP A 173 -24.50 9.82 -1.14
C ASP A 173 -23.86 10.12 0.23
N ALA A 174 -22.88 9.32 0.64
CA ALA A 174 -22.07 9.54 1.84
C ALA A 174 -21.07 10.70 1.71
N GLY A 175 -20.92 11.31 0.52
CA GLY A 175 -20.02 12.43 0.29
C GLY A 175 -18.54 12.03 0.30
N VAL A 176 -18.24 10.77 -0.03
CA VAL A 176 -16.86 10.26 -0.13
C VAL A 176 -16.07 11.05 -1.18
N THR A 177 -14.79 11.33 -0.90
CA THR A 177 -13.89 12.06 -1.80
C THR A 177 -13.60 11.27 -3.06
N LEU A 178 -13.22 9.98 -2.93
CA LEU A 178 -12.81 9.15 -4.07
C LEU A 178 -13.29 7.70 -3.91
N ILE A 179 -13.67 7.06 -5.03
CA ILE A 179 -13.91 5.62 -5.11
C ILE A 179 -12.92 4.94 -6.06
N SER A 180 -12.53 3.71 -5.72
CA SER A 180 -11.65 2.85 -6.52
C SER A 180 -12.37 1.60 -7.02
N PRO A 181 -13.22 1.68 -8.06
CA PRO A 181 -13.82 0.49 -8.66
C PRO A 181 -12.78 -0.39 -9.35
N PHE A 182 -12.83 -1.70 -9.08
CA PHE A 182 -11.84 -2.66 -9.56
C PHE A 182 -12.28 -3.28 -10.89
N VAL A 183 -11.51 -3.04 -11.95
CA VAL A 183 -11.84 -3.51 -13.31
C VAL A 183 -11.43 -4.97 -13.50
N GLY A 184 -10.13 -5.25 -13.41
CA GLY A 184 -9.60 -6.56 -13.77
C GLY A 184 -10.05 -7.69 -12.85
N ARG A 185 -10.45 -7.41 -11.60
CA ARG A 185 -11.02 -8.43 -10.72
C ARG A 185 -12.45 -8.83 -11.13
N ILE A 186 -13.20 -7.91 -11.74
CA ILE A 186 -14.50 -8.22 -12.34
C ILE A 186 -14.26 -9.13 -13.54
N LEU A 187 -13.33 -8.77 -14.43
CA LEU A 187 -12.93 -9.62 -15.56
C LEU A 187 -12.55 -11.04 -15.11
N ASP A 188 -11.67 -11.17 -14.11
CA ASP A 188 -11.25 -12.48 -13.58
C ASP A 188 -12.44 -13.35 -13.14
N TRP A 189 -13.45 -12.75 -12.50
CA TRP A 189 -14.64 -13.47 -12.06
C TRP A 189 -15.43 -14.00 -13.25
N TYR A 190 -15.71 -13.14 -14.23
CA TYR A 190 -16.51 -13.50 -15.40
C TYR A 190 -15.80 -14.51 -16.32
N VAL A 191 -14.49 -14.39 -16.49
CA VAL A 191 -13.68 -15.40 -17.22
C VAL A 191 -13.79 -16.75 -16.53
N LYS A 192 -13.68 -16.80 -15.20
CA LYS A 192 -13.80 -18.04 -14.42
C LYS A 192 -15.20 -18.65 -14.48
N GLU A 193 -16.26 -17.84 -14.34
CA GLU A 193 -17.64 -18.33 -14.28
C GLU A 193 -18.18 -18.73 -15.66
N THR A 194 -17.81 -17.99 -16.71
CA THR A 194 -18.39 -18.19 -18.06
C THR A 194 -17.47 -18.97 -19.00
N GLY A 195 -16.16 -19.00 -18.73
CA GLY A 195 -15.15 -19.57 -19.64
C GLY A 195 -14.96 -18.78 -20.93
N LYS A 196 -15.54 -17.57 -21.03
CA LYS A 196 -15.45 -16.70 -22.20
C LYS A 196 -14.19 -15.83 -22.14
N ASP A 197 -13.57 -15.61 -23.30
CA ASP A 197 -12.58 -14.54 -23.50
C ASP A 197 -13.29 -13.21 -23.83
N TYR A 198 -12.87 -12.14 -23.16
CA TYR A 198 -13.44 -10.81 -23.34
C TYR A 198 -12.47 -9.88 -24.06
N THR A 199 -12.97 -9.13 -25.03
CA THR A 199 -12.24 -7.99 -25.59
C THR A 199 -12.35 -6.79 -24.66
N SER A 200 -11.45 -5.80 -24.78
CA SER A 200 -11.47 -4.61 -23.91
C SER A 200 -12.82 -3.88 -23.91
N THR A 201 -13.53 -3.86 -25.04
CA THR A 201 -14.86 -3.23 -25.18
C THR A 201 -15.99 -4.06 -24.57
N GLU A 202 -15.82 -5.38 -24.49
CA GLU A 202 -16.78 -6.30 -23.88
C GLU A 202 -16.47 -6.58 -22.41
N ASP A 203 -15.39 -6.01 -21.89
CA ASP A 203 -14.90 -6.27 -20.53
C ASP A 203 -15.94 -5.82 -19.48
N PRO A 204 -16.40 -6.74 -18.62
CA PRO A 204 -17.46 -6.43 -17.65
C PRO A 204 -17.00 -5.43 -16.58
N GLY A 205 -15.70 -5.37 -16.27
CA GLY A 205 -15.14 -4.37 -15.37
C GLY A 205 -15.09 -2.98 -16.00
N VAL A 206 -14.73 -2.88 -17.28
CA VAL A 206 -14.79 -1.62 -18.04
C VAL A 206 -16.22 -1.10 -18.11
N GLN A 207 -17.19 -2.00 -18.36
CA GLN A 207 -18.61 -1.66 -18.38
C GLN A 207 -19.10 -1.14 -17.03
N SER A 208 -18.75 -1.83 -15.94
CA SER A 208 -19.08 -1.41 -14.56
C SER A 208 -18.55 0.00 -14.25
N VAL A 209 -17.27 0.29 -14.52
CA VAL A 209 -16.70 1.63 -14.28
C VAL A 209 -17.33 2.69 -15.17
N THR A 210 -17.62 2.35 -16.43
CA THR A 210 -18.30 3.26 -17.37
C THR A 210 -19.69 3.64 -16.86
N GLU A 211 -20.46 2.66 -16.38
CA GLU A 211 -21.78 2.88 -15.77
C GLU A 211 -21.69 3.80 -14.54
N ILE A 212 -20.77 3.50 -13.62
CA ILE A 212 -20.54 4.29 -12.41
C ILE A 212 -20.16 5.74 -12.76
N TYR A 213 -19.19 5.93 -13.66
CA TYR A 213 -18.76 7.25 -14.11
C TYR A 213 -19.94 8.05 -14.68
N ASN A 214 -20.69 7.42 -15.59
CA ASN A 214 -21.82 8.06 -16.23
C ASN A 214 -22.90 8.46 -15.23
N TYR A 215 -23.23 7.57 -14.28
CA TYR A 215 -24.17 7.86 -13.19
C TYR A 215 -23.71 9.06 -12.36
N TYR A 216 -22.43 9.07 -11.96
CA TYR A 216 -21.86 10.15 -11.17
C TYR A 216 -21.92 11.50 -11.87
N LYS A 217 -21.49 11.56 -13.14
CA LYS A 217 -21.49 12.81 -13.91
C LYS A 217 -22.92 13.26 -14.25
N LYS A 218 -23.84 12.32 -14.52
CA LYS A 218 -25.26 12.61 -14.77
C LYS A 218 -25.94 13.31 -13.60
N PHE A 219 -25.71 12.81 -12.39
CA PHE A 219 -26.37 13.31 -11.18
C PHE A 219 -25.54 14.31 -10.37
N GLY A 220 -24.35 14.67 -10.87
CA GLY A 220 -23.54 15.74 -10.29
C GLY A 220 -22.82 15.37 -8.99
N TYR A 221 -22.58 14.08 -8.75
CA TYR A 221 -21.76 13.63 -7.61
C TYR A 221 -20.36 14.23 -7.69
N LYS A 222 -19.81 14.61 -6.53
CA LYS A 222 -18.47 15.20 -6.41
C LYS A 222 -17.37 14.17 -6.20
N THR A 223 -17.74 12.98 -5.74
CA THR A 223 -16.84 11.85 -5.59
C THR A 223 -16.10 11.56 -6.89
N GLU A 224 -14.78 11.48 -6.81
CA GLU A 224 -13.90 11.16 -7.92
C GLU A 224 -13.98 9.67 -8.24
N VAL A 225 -14.01 9.32 -9.53
CA VAL A 225 -13.98 7.93 -9.99
C VAL A 225 -12.56 7.56 -10.41
N MET A 226 -11.92 6.65 -9.67
CA MET A 226 -10.59 6.14 -9.98
C MET A 226 -10.61 4.67 -10.36
N GLY A 227 -10.64 4.36 -11.67
CA GLY A 227 -10.55 2.96 -12.11
C GLY A 227 -9.25 2.31 -11.64
N ALA A 228 -9.33 1.07 -11.15
CA ALA A 228 -8.22 0.38 -10.49
C ALA A 228 -8.14 -1.12 -10.88
N SER A 229 -7.02 -1.76 -10.50
CA SER A 229 -6.81 -3.22 -10.62
C SER A 229 -6.88 -3.78 -12.05
N PHE A 230 -6.27 -3.11 -13.01
CA PHE A 230 -6.20 -3.53 -14.42
C PHE A 230 -5.39 -4.82 -14.65
N ARG A 231 -5.78 -5.61 -15.65
CA ARG A 231 -5.02 -6.74 -16.21
C ARG A 231 -4.23 -6.35 -17.45
N ASN A 232 -4.73 -5.40 -18.25
CA ASN A 232 -4.12 -5.06 -19.54
C ASN A 232 -4.33 -3.57 -19.90
N ILE A 233 -3.53 -3.06 -20.84
CA ILE A 233 -3.63 -1.66 -21.28
C ILE A 233 -4.92 -1.35 -22.04
N GLY A 234 -5.59 -2.38 -22.59
CA GLY A 234 -6.85 -2.23 -23.31
C GLY A 234 -7.98 -1.74 -22.41
N GLU A 235 -8.11 -2.31 -21.20
CA GLU A 235 -9.07 -1.83 -20.19
C GLU A 235 -8.83 -0.36 -19.84
N ILE A 236 -7.56 0.04 -19.69
CA ILE A 236 -7.17 1.43 -19.37
C ILE A 236 -7.56 2.37 -20.51
N CYS A 237 -7.26 1.98 -21.76
CA CYS A 237 -7.61 2.77 -22.93
C CYS A 237 -9.13 2.94 -23.08
N GLU A 238 -9.92 1.92 -22.76
CA GLU A 238 -11.38 2.01 -22.80
C GLU A 238 -11.97 2.91 -21.71
N LEU A 239 -11.20 3.26 -20.68
CA LEU A 239 -11.59 4.19 -19.63
C LEU A 239 -10.90 5.56 -19.73
N ALA A 240 -10.24 5.87 -20.86
CA ALA A 240 -9.63 7.18 -21.08
C ALA A 240 -10.68 8.31 -20.98
N GLY A 241 -10.44 9.28 -20.10
CA GLY A 241 -11.39 10.34 -19.75
C GLY A 241 -12.07 10.16 -18.38
N CYS A 242 -11.82 9.03 -17.70
CA CYS A 242 -12.12 8.88 -16.26
C CYS A 242 -11.39 9.95 -15.44
N ASP A 243 -11.88 10.27 -14.24
CA ASP A 243 -11.26 11.30 -13.41
C ASP A 243 -9.80 10.92 -13.08
N LEU A 244 -9.62 9.70 -12.58
CA LEU A 244 -8.32 9.12 -12.30
C LEU A 244 -8.25 7.66 -12.77
N LEU A 245 -7.04 7.16 -13.01
CA LEU A 245 -6.78 5.73 -13.17
C LEU A 245 -5.50 5.39 -12.39
N THR A 246 -5.61 4.41 -11.49
CA THR A 246 -4.46 3.89 -10.74
C THR A 246 -3.92 2.64 -11.43
N ILE A 247 -2.67 2.72 -11.88
CA ILE A 247 -2.09 1.80 -12.86
C ILE A 247 -0.79 1.23 -12.29
N SER A 248 -0.60 -0.08 -12.40
CA SER A 248 0.62 -0.75 -11.95
C SER A 248 1.83 -0.32 -12.79
N PRO A 249 3.05 -0.31 -12.22
CA PRO A 249 4.29 0.03 -12.94
C PRO A 249 4.45 -0.69 -14.28
N LYS A 250 4.14 -1.99 -14.31
CA LYS A 250 4.21 -2.82 -15.52
C LYS A 250 3.28 -2.31 -16.64
N LEU A 251 2.06 -1.90 -16.30
CA LEU A 251 1.11 -1.38 -17.30
C LEU A 251 1.46 0.06 -17.70
N LEU A 252 2.03 0.85 -16.79
CA LEU A 252 2.60 2.17 -17.13
C LEU A 252 3.74 2.05 -18.15
N ASP A 253 4.64 1.09 -17.98
CA ASP A 253 5.70 0.80 -18.97
C ASP A 253 5.11 0.42 -20.33
N ASN A 254 4.11 -0.45 -20.35
CA ASN A 254 3.45 -0.85 -21.60
C ASN A 254 2.78 0.33 -22.31
N LEU A 255 2.10 1.22 -21.56
CA LEU A 255 1.50 2.45 -22.12
C LEU A 255 2.57 3.41 -22.66
N LYS A 256 3.69 3.56 -21.94
CA LYS A 256 4.83 4.39 -22.34
C LYS A 256 5.56 3.83 -23.57
N ALA A 257 5.57 2.52 -23.75
CA ALA A 257 6.21 1.87 -24.89
C ALA A 257 5.33 1.79 -26.15
N THR A 258 4.04 2.15 -26.05
CA THR A 258 3.07 2.00 -27.15
C THR A 258 2.75 3.34 -27.80
N GLU A 259 3.04 3.45 -29.09
CA GLU A 259 2.62 4.58 -29.95
C GLU A 259 1.37 4.18 -30.74
N ALA A 260 0.22 4.73 -30.34
CA ALA A 260 -1.08 4.54 -30.99
C ALA A 260 -2.01 5.72 -30.63
N ASP A 261 -3.12 5.88 -31.35
CA ASP A 261 -4.12 6.92 -31.02
C ASP A 261 -4.97 6.49 -29.81
N LEU A 262 -5.14 7.40 -28.84
CA LEU A 262 -5.99 7.18 -27.67
C LEU A 262 -7.23 8.08 -27.72
N PRO A 263 -8.38 7.59 -28.24
CA PRO A 263 -9.62 8.35 -28.17
C PRO A 263 -10.14 8.44 -26.73
N ARG A 264 -10.62 9.62 -26.34
CA ARG A 264 -11.37 9.79 -25.08
C ARG A 264 -12.69 9.03 -25.16
N LYS A 265 -12.94 8.14 -24.20
CA LYS A 265 -14.13 7.27 -24.12
C LYS A 265 -15.15 7.77 -23.10
N LEU A 266 -14.68 8.31 -21.98
CA LEU A 266 -15.53 8.85 -20.92
C LEU A 266 -15.54 10.37 -20.98
N ASP A 267 -16.73 10.95 -21.15
CA ASP A 267 -16.92 12.40 -21.30
C ASP A 267 -18.10 12.87 -20.43
N PRO A 268 -17.91 13.88 -19.55
CA PRO A 268 -18.96 14.35 -18.65
C PRO A 268 -20.14 15.01 -19.39
N ALA A 269 -19.93 15.62 -20.56
CA ALA A 269 -21.00 16.22 -21.35
C ALA A 269 -21.88 15.14 -21.98
N ILE A 270 -21.28 14.03 -22.43
CA ILE A 270 -22.03 12.86 -22.91
C ILE A 270 -22.81 12.25 -21.74
N ALA A 271 -22.14 12.00 -20.61
CA ALA A 271 -22.76 11.41 -19.43
C ALA A 271 -23.98 12.21 -18.93
N ALA A 272 -23.89 13.55 -18.92
CA ALA A 272 -24.99 14.44 -18.54
C ALA A 272 -26.24 14.30 -19.44
N SER A 273 -26.04 13.92 -20.71
CA SER A 273 -27.11 13.75 -21.69
C SER A 273 -27.79 12.38 -21.65
N LEU A 274 -27.19 11.38 -20.98
CA LEU A 274 -27.72 10.02 -20.93
C LEU A 274 -29.06 9.94 -20.19
N ASP A 275 -29.91 9.02 -20.62
CA ASP A 275 -31.16 8.69 -19.94
C ASP A 275 -30.89 7.60 -18.90
N ILE A 276 -30.66 8.03 -17.65
CA ILE A 276 -30.33 7.16 -16.52
C ILE A 276 -31.33 7.48 -15.42
N GLU A 277 -31.94 6.44 -14.83
CA GLU A 277 -32.83 6.58 -13.68
C GLU A 277 -32.01 6.74 -12.39
N LYS A 278 -32.43 7.67 -11.52
CA LYS A 278 -31.78 7.86 -10.22
C LYS A 278 -32.28 6.81 -9.24
N LEU A 279 -31.36 6.04 -8.66
CA LEU A 279 -31.66 5.09 -7.60
C LEU A 279 -31.49 5.75 -6.23
N THR A 280 -32.26 5.28 -5.25
CA THR A 280 -32.10 5.62 -3.83
C THR A 280 -31.55 4.39 -3.12
N ILE A 281 -30.40 4.51 -2.46
CA ILE A 281 -29.74 3.38 -1.80
C ILE A 281 -29.72 3.62 -0.29
N ASP A 282 -30.74 3.08 0.39
CA ASP A 282 -30.68 2.86 1.84
C ASP A 282 -30.03 1.51 2.16
N GLN A 283 -29.90 1.17 3.44
CA GLN A 283 -29.25 -0.09 3.84
C GLN A 283 -29.98 -1.31 3.29
N ALA A 284 -31.31 -1.34 3.35
CA ALA A 284 -32.10 -2.47 2.87
C ALA A 284 -31.90 -2.68 1.36
N THR A 285 -31.93 -1.60 0.59
CA THR A 285 -31.70 -1.63 -0.86
C THR A 285 -30.25 -2.02 -1.19
N PHE A 286 -29.27 -1.50 -0.44
CA PHE A 286 -27.87 -1.89 -0.58
C PHE A 286 -27.70 -3.40 -0.37
N ASP A 287 -28.24 -3.95 0.71
CA ASP A 287 -28.14 -5.36 1.07
C ASP A 287 -28.82 -6.24 0.01
N GLU A 288 -30.02 -5.85 -0.46
CA GLU A 288 -30.74 -6.56 -1.51
C GLU A 288 -29.95 -6.59 -2.83
N MET A 289 -29.48 -5.43 -3.30
CA MET A 289 -28.70 -5.33 -4.54
C MET A 289 -27.38 -6.09 -4.43
N HIS A 290 -26.71 -6.01 -3.28
CA HIS A 290 -25.44 -6.71 -3.08
C HIS A 290 -25.61 -8.23 -3.03
N ALA A 291 -26.68 -8.72 -2.41
CA ALA A 291 -27.00 -10.15 -2.40
C ALA A 291 -27.41 -10.67 -3.78
N ALA A 292 -28.05 -9.84 -4.61
CA ALA A 292 -28.41 -10.18 -5.98
C ALA A 292 -27.20 -10.21 -6.93
N ASP A 293 -26.18 -9.38 -6.69
CA ASP A 293 -24.93 -9.36 -7.45
C ASP A 293 -23.90 -10.35 -6.86
N ARG A 294 -23.94 -11.58 -7.36
CA ARG A 294 -22.98 -12.64 -6.98
C ARG A 294 -21.53 -12.23 -7.21
N MET A 295 -21.23 -11.52 -8.29
CA MET A 295 -19.86 -11.13 -8.62
C MET A 295 -19.36 -10.12 -7.58
N ALA A 296 -20.14 -9.07 -7.31
CA ALA A 296 -19.74 -8.05 -6.36
C ALA A 296 -19.59 -8.60 -4.93
N SER A 297 -20.52 -9.45 -4.49
CA SER A 297 -20.49 -10.05 -3.15
C SER A 297 -19.32 -11.01 -2.96
N GLU A 298 -19.10 -11.94 -3.91
CA GLU A 298 -17.96 -12.85 -3.86
C GLU A 298 -16.64 -12.07 -3.91
N LYS A 299 -16.49 -11.08 -4.80
CA LYS A 299 -15.23 -10.32 -4.95
C LYS A 299 -14.93 -9.37 -3.81
N LEU A 300 -15.94 -8.78 -3.17
CA LEU A 300 -15.74 -8.01 -1.94
C LEU A 300 -15.22 -8.91 -0.81
N SER A 301 -15.87 -10.05 -0.58
CA SER A 301 -15.47 -11.01 0.45
C SER A 301 -14.06 -11.58 0.20
N GLU A 302 -13.78 -12.04 -1.03
CA GLU A 302 -12.46 -12.51 -1.44
C GLU A 302 -11.38 -11.42 -1.27
N GLY A 303 -11.72 -10.17 -1.59
CA GLY A 303 -10.82 -9.03 -1.45
C GLY A 303 -10.42 -8.76 0.00
N ILE A 304 -11.41 -8.71 0.91
CA ILE A 304 -11.18 -8.51 2.35
C ILE A 304 -10.36 -9.65 2.94
N GLN A 305 -10.67 -10.91 2.57
CA GLN A 305 -9.91 -12.08 3.01
C GLN A 305 -8.46 -12.05 2.49
N GLY A 306 -8.26 -11.69 1.22
CA GLY A 306 -6.94 -11.56 0.62
C GLY A 306 -6.09 -10.49 1.31
N PHE A 307 -6.68 -9.34 1.62
CA PHE A 307 -5.99 -8.29 2.37
C PHE A 307 -5.70 -8.70 3.81
N THR A 308 -6.64 -9.35 4.50
CA THR A 308 -6.41 -9.91 5.84
C THR A 308 -5.21 -10.86 5.85
N LYS A 309 -5.14 -11.79 4.90
CA LYS A 309 -4.01 -12.72 4.77
C LYS A 309 -2.67 -12.03 4.49
N ALA A 310 -2.69 -10.95 3.71
CA ALA A 310 -1.48 -10.15 3.47
C ALA A 310 -1.02 -9.48 4.77
N LEU A 311 -1.94 -8.92 5.56
CA LEU A 311 -1.64 -8.32 6.87
C LEU A 311 -1.06 -9.35 7.85
N GLU A 312 -1.65 -10.54 7.97
CA GLU A 312 -1.13 -11.63 8.82
C GLU A 312 0.29 -12.07 8.41
N THR A 313 0.57 -12.03 7.11
CA THR A 313 1.90 -12.34 6.57
C THR A 313 2.89 -11.24 6.95
N LEU A 314 2.49 -9.97 6.82
CA LEU A 314 3.30 -8.83 7.22
C LEU A 314 3.60 -8.83 8.72
N GLU A 315 2.63 -9.13 9.57
CA GLU A 315 2.83 -9.26 11.03
C GLU A 315 3.91 -10.29 11.37
N LYS A 316 3.91 -11.46 10.69
CA LYS A 316 4.94 -12.49 10.86
C LYS A 316 6.32 -12.01 10.39
N LEU A 317 6.38 -11.39 9.21
CA LEU A 317 7.63 -10.85 8.67
C LEU A 317 8.24 -9.79 9.59
N LEU A 318 7.41 -8.92 10.18
CA LEU A 318 7.86 -7.90 11.12
C LEU A 318 8.35 -8.51 12.44
N ALA A 319 7.69 -9.54 12.95
CA ALA A 319 8.15 -10.26 14.14
C ALA A 319 9.49 -10.95 13.89
N GLU A 320 9.63 -11.68 12.78
CA GLU A 320 10.89 -12.34 12.38
C GLU A 320 12.02 -11.31 12.19
N ARG A 321 11.71 -10.16 11.55
CA ARG A 321 12.70 -9.10 11.35
C ARG A 321 13.12 -8.45 12.66
N LEU A 322 12.20 -8.24 13.59
CA LEU A 322 12.50 -7.72 14.93
C LEU A 322 13.45 -8.65 15.68
N GLU A 323 13.22 -9.95 15.65
CA GLU A 323 14.10 -10.95 16.26
C GLU A 323 15.51 -10.91 15.65
N GLN A 324 15.62 -10.71 14.34
CA GLN A 324 16.92 -10.54 13.67
C GLN A 324 17.65 -9.28 14.14
N ILE A 325 16.96 -8.12 14.17
CA ILE A 325 17.55 -6.85 14.61
C ILE A 325 18.04 -6.96 16.06
N GLU A 326 17.22 -7.51 16.95
CA GLU A 326 17.54 -7.64 18.37
C GLU A 326 18.61 -8.70 18.62
N GLY A 327 18.56 -9.83 17.90
CA GLY A 327 19.59 -10.87 17.96
C GLY A 327 20.95 -10.34 17.50
N THR A 328 21.02 -9.64 16.37
CA THR A 328 22.25 -9.00 15.91
C THR A 328 22.75 -7.97 16.92
N ALA A 329 21.87 -7.14 17.48
CA ALA A 329 22.26 -6.16 18.50
C ALA A 329 22.85 -6.81 19.77
N VAL A 330 22.29 -7.95 20.22
CA VAL A 330 22.83 -8.70 21.35
C VAL A 330 24.22 -9.24 21.05
N VAL A 331 24.44 -9.82 19.87
CA VAL A 331 25.76 -10.34 19.47
C VAL A 331 26.76 -9.19 19.32
N CYS A 332 26.36 -8.06 18.72
CA CYS A 332 27.20 -6.87 18.60
C CYS A 332 27.60 -6.29 19.96
N ASN A 333 26.65 -6.19 20.90
CA ASN A 333 26.93 -5.71 22.25
C ASN A 333 27.88 -6.66 23.01
N ALA A 334 27.65 -7.98 22.91
CA ALA A 334 28.53 -8.97 23.51
C ALA A 334 29.95 -8.90 22.89
N ALA A 335 30.04 -8.76 21.56
CA ALA A 335 31.31 -8.60 20.86
C ALA A 335 32.04 -7.33 21.32
N ALA A 336 31.34 -6.20 21.46
CA ALA A 336 31.92 -4.95 21.94
C ALA A 336 32.37 -5.02 23.41
N ASP A 337 31.61 -5.68 24.28
CA ASP A 337 31.98 -5.87 25.68
C ASP A 337 33.19 -6.80 25.82
N ILE A 338 33.22 -7.90 25.05
CA ILE A 338 34.38 -8.79 24.96
C ILE A 338 35.58 -8.01 24.41
N PHE A 339 35.41 -7.27 23.32
CA PHE A 339 36.48 -6.50 22.70
C PHE A 339 37.13 -5.52 23.69
N LYS A 340 36.31 -4.71 24.38
CA LYS A 340 36.79 -3.77 25.41
C LYS A 340 37.48 -4.44 26.60
N SER A 341 37.16 -5.70 26.89
CA SER A 341 37.82 -6.44 27.98
C SER A 341 39.24 -6.89 27.62
N TYR A 342 39.54 -6.99 26.31
CA TYR A 342 40.83 -7.41 25.78
C TYR A 342 41.68 -6.28 25.20
N ASP A 343 41.09 -5.17 24.78
CA ASP A 343 41.81 -3.94 24.39
C ASP A 343 42.33 -3.22 25.65
N LEU A 344 43.52 -3.61 26.12
CA LEU A 344 44.04 -3.20 27.43
C LEU A 344 44.67 -1.81 27.38
N ASP A 345 45.26 -1.44 26.25
CA ASP A 345 45.89 -0.15 26.05
C ASP A 345 44.98 0.90 25.37
N GLY A 346 43.83 0.47 24.86
CA GLY A 346 42.80 1.34 24.28
C GLY A 346 43.13 1.82 22.87
N ASP A 347 44.04 1.15 22.17
CA ASP A 347 44.45 1.51 20.80
C ASP A 347 43.43 1.07 19.72
N GLY A 348 42.38 0.33 20.12
CA GLY A 348 41.32 -0.15 19.25
C GLY A 348 41.67 -1.41 18.48
N LEU A 349 42.71 -2.14 18.89
CA LEU A 349 43.15 -3.42 18.36
C LEU A 349 43.41 -4.37 19.55
N ILE A 350 43.24 -5.68 19.35
CA ILE A 350 43.67 -6.68 20.32
C ILE A 350 44.88 -7.39 19.75
N THR A 351 46.02 -7.19 20.40
CA THR A 351 47.29 -7.85 20.07
C THR A 351 47.41 -9.23 20.74
N ARG A 352 48.38 -10.04 20.30
CA ARG A 352 48.63 -11.36 20.92
C ARG A 352 49.03 -11.23 22.38
N GLU A 353 49.70 -10.15 22.74
CA GLU A 353 50.13 -9.87 24.11
C GLU A 353 48.94 -9.56 25.04
N GLU A 354 47.85 -9.03 24.49
CA GLU A 354 46.63 -8.69 25.23
C GLU A 354 45.61 -9.84 25.28
N TRP A 355 45.75 -10.82 24.37
CA TRP A 355 44.89 -11.98 24.29
C TRP A 355 45.13 -12.97 25.44
N LEU A 356 44.11 -13.20 26.27
CA LEU A 356 44.18 -14.18 27.37
C LEU A 356 43.59 -15.56 27.00
N GLY A 357 43.15 -15.75 25.75
CA GLY A 357 42.64 -17.02 25.23
C GLY A 357 43.73 -17.91 24.65
N THR A 358 43.35 -18.97 23.93
CA THR A 358 44.31 -19.83 23.23
C THR A 358 44.71 -19.23 21.88
N ASP A 359 45.93 -19.51 21.43
CA ASP A 359 46.42 -19.08 20.10
C ASP A 359 45.50 -19.54 18.97
N ALA A 360 44.94 -20.75 19.09
CA ALA A 360 44.02 -21.30 18.09
C ALA A 360 42.72 -20.48 17.94
N VAL A 361 42.24 -19.84 19.01
CA VAL A 361 41.06 -18.96 18.93
C VAL A 361 41.46 -17.58 18.41
N PHE A 362 42.64 -17.08 18.77
CA PHE A 362 43.18 -15.84 18.19
C PHE A 362 43.29 -15.95 16.67
N ASP A 363 43.93 -17.01 16.19
CA ASP A 363 44.15 -17.27 14.76
C ASP A 363 42.83 -17.47 13.99
N ALA A 364 41.76 -17.90 14.67
CA ALA A 364 40.44 -18.05 14.08
C ALA A 364 39.68 -16.72 13.98
N LEU A 365 39.96 -15.76 14.87
CA LEU A 365 39.36 -14.42 14.89
C LEU A 365 40.14 -13.43 14.00
N ASP A 366 41.46 -13.57 13.91
CA ASP A 366 42.34 -12.80 13.03
C ASP A 366 42.19 -13.29 11.57
N VAL A 367 41.09 -12.87 10.92
CA VAL A 367 40.70 -13.30 9.57
C VAL A 367 41.69 -12.83 8.51
N ASN A 368 42.28 -11.65 8.70
CA ASN A 368 43.21 -11.07 7.74
C ASN A 368 44.68 -11.54 7.96
N HIS A 369 44.95 -12.23 9.08
CA HIS A 369 46.24 -12.76 9.49
C HIS A 369 47.33 -11.69 9.68
N ASP A 370 46.95 -10.49 10.13
CA ASP A 370 47.88 -9.38 10.42
C ASP A 370 48.44 -9.41 11.85
N GLY A 371 47.99 -10.38 12.66
CA GLY A 371 48.42 -10.56 14.04
C GLY A 371 47.69 -9.67 15.03
N LYS A 372 46.58 -9.05 14.63
CA LYS A 372 45.72 -8.20 15.47
C LYS A 372 44.26 -8.52 15.20
N ILE A 373 43.41 -8.41 16.23
CA ILE A 373 41.96 -8.55 16.09
C ILE A 373 41.34 -7.16 16.16
N THR A 374 40.63 -6.78 15.11
CA THR A 374 39.79 -5.58 15.07
C THR A 374 38.42 -5.84 15.68
N ALA A 375 37.69 -4.78 16.02
CA ALA A 375 36.30 -4.90 16.49
C ALA A 375 35.40 -5.61 15.45
N GLN A 376 35.66 -5.41 14.15
CA GLN A 376 34.92 -6.09 13.08
C GLN A 376 35.21 -7.58 13.02
N GLU A 377 36.47 -7.98 13.19
CA GLU A 377 36.87 -9.39 13.25
C GLU A 377 36.28 -10.10 14.48
N MET A 378 36.25 -9.42 15.63
CA MET A 378 35.59 -9.94 16.84
C MET A 378 34.09 -10.19 16.61
N VAL A 379 33.41 -9.26 15.97
CA VAL A 379 31.99 -9.38 15.60
C VAL A 379 31.76 -10.55 14.64
N ALA A 380 32.57 -10.64 13.59
CA ALA A 380 32.48 -11.70 12.58
C ALA A 380 32.72 -13.09 13.20
N GLY A 381 33.70 -13.20 14.09
CA GLY A 381 34.04 -14.44 14.79
C GLY A 381 32.98 -14.95 15.76
N LEU A 382 32.13 -14.05 16.28
CA LEU A 382 30.98 -14.39 17.12
C LEU A 382 29.70 -14.67 16.31
N GLY A 383 29.79 -14.68 14.96
CA GLY A 383 28.72 -15.09 14.07
C GLY A 383 27.75 -13.99 13.64
N ALA A 384 28.08 -12.70 13.88
CA ALA A 384 27.33 -11.58 13.33
C ALA A 384 27.86 -11.19 11.95
N LEU A 385 26.96 -10.98 10.99
CA LEU A 385 27.32 -10.65 9.61
C LEU A 385 27.79 -9.19 9.45
N VAL A 386 27.23 -8.25 10.20
CA VAL A 386 27.62 -6.81 10.26
C VAL A 386 27.09 -6.21 11.57
N CYS A 387 27.90 -5.36 12.23
CA CYS A 387 27.49 -4.28 13.13
C CYS A 387 27.86 -2.95 12.44
#